data_AF-A0A4S2D5L1-F1
#
_entry.id   AF-A0A4S2D5L1-F1
#
_cell.length_a   1.000
_cell.length_b   1.000
_cell.length_c   1.000
_cell.angle_alpha   90.00
_cell.angle_beta   90.00
_cell.angle_gamma   90.00
#
_symmetry.space_group_name_H-M   'P 1'
#
loop_
_entity.id
_entity.type
_entity.pdbx_description
1 polymer ?
#
loop_
_entity_poly.entity_id
_entity_poly.type
_entity_poly.pdbx_seq_one_letter_code
_entity_poly.pdbx_strand_id
1 'polypeptide(L)'
;MDVMTTADEHPVKSGGELSRLDAAAALATGDPAAAFDLLPWLGTSIDADAAARRFDAWGLSTVIDENTGTSVVAASVFRALHERAGIDARFPVGNAGLLHVYGYLLSTTPTPYGLKRERWLDGELARAYGLAADAFLPWALPTGETLLARVTAAAAALLLYAPVRRQQLGDTEALIAIGRAAASGDRALASALVYALVSGGTRRLITTFPVSSPTAILDEVDAAAPRLRWNAVA
;
A
#
# COMPACT_ATOMS: atom_id res chain seq x y z
N MET A 1 -21.18 23.44 -34.53
CA MET A 1 -21.45 22.67 -33.29
C MET A 1 -20.62 21.40 -33.42
N ASP A 2 -19.38 21.44 -32.94
CA ASP A 2 -18.53 20.25 -32.88
C ASP A 2 -18.42 19.84 -31.41
N VAL A 3 -18.97 18.68 -31.12
CA VAL A 3 -18.84 18.03 -29.82
C VAL A 3 -17.48 17.36 -29.79
N MET A 4 -16.53 18.03 -29.15
CA MET A 4 -15.23 17.49 -28.80
C MET A 4 -15.45 16.36 -27.80
N THR A 5 -15.45 15.12 -28.29
CA THR A 5 -15.55 13.93 -27.46
C THR A 5 -14.14 13.64 -26.95
N THR A 6 -13.91 13.88 -25.66
CA THR A 6 -12.65 13.60 -24.97
C THR A 6 -12.37 12.10 -25.01
N ALA A 7 -11.21 11.74 -25.55
CA ALA A 7 -10.66 10.39 -25.48
C ALA A 7 -10.11 10.09 -24.07
N ASP A 8 -10.20 8.81 -23.70
CA ASP A 8 -9.46 8.11 -22.64
C ASP A 8 -9.90 8.25 -21.17
N GLU A 9 -11.10 7.75 -20.87
CA GLU A 9 -11.32 6.97 -19.64
C GLU A 9 -11.45 5.48 -20.03
N HIS A 10 -10.34 4.85 -20.42
CA HIS A 10 -10.30 3.41 -20.45
C HIS A 10 -10.44 2.89 -19.01
N PRO A 11 -11.42 2.03 -18.69
CA PRO A 11 -11.46 1.43 -17.38
C PRO A 11 -10.17 0.63 -17.18
N VAL A 12 -9.34 1.07 -16.23
CA VAL A 12 -8.10 0.42 -15.78
C VAL A 12 -8.34 -1.05 -15.34
N LYS A 13 -9.61 -1.42 -15.16
CA LYS A 13 -10.10 -2.71 -14.69
C LYS A 13 -10.35 -3.65 -15.87
N SER A 14 -9.52 -4.67 -16.02
CA SER A 14 -9.91 -5.87 -16.78
C SER A 14 -11.03 -6.57 -15.99
N GLY A 15 -12.26 -6.57 -16.51
CA GLY A 15 -13.44 -7.00 -15.75
C GLY A 15 -13.35 -8.42 -15.16
N GLY A 16 -12.58 -9.31 -15.80
CA GLY A 16 -12.34 -10.67 -15.33
C GLY A 16 -11.50 -10.76 -14.06
N GLU A 17 -10.37 -10.04 -13.97
CA GLU A 17 -9.49 -10.10 -12.79
C GLU A 17 -10.15 -9.44 -11.57
N LEU A 18 -10.86 -8.34 -11.78
CA LEU A 18 -11.59 -7.68 -10.70
C LEU A 18 -12.69 -8.58 -10.14
N SER A 19 -13.45 -9.27 -11.01
CA SER A 19 -14.49 -10.21 -10.58
C SER A 19 -13.91 -11.38 -9.78
N ARG A 20 -12.73 -11.89 -10.15
CA ARG A 20 -12.03 -12.92 -9.36
C ARG A 20 -11.56 -12.38 -8.01
N LEU A 21 -11.04 -11.15 -7.97
CA LEU A 21 -10.64 -10.50 -6.71
C LEU A 21 -11.84 -10.33 -5.77
N ASP A 22 -13.00 -9.92 -6.30
CA ASP A 22 -14.23 -9.81 -5.52
C ASP A 22 -14.69 -11.16 -4.96
N ALA A 23 -14.66 -12.22 -5.79
CA ALA A 23 -14.98 -13.58 -5.34
C ALA A 23 -14.00 -14.08 -4.27
N ALA A 24 -12.70 -13.84 -4.45
CA ALA A 24 -11.67 -14.21 -3.48
C ALA A 24 -11.85 -13.46 -2.15
N ALA A 25 -12.11 -12.15 -2.20
CA ALA A 25 -12.34 -11.35 -0.99
C ALA A 25 -13.58 -11.82 -0.20
N ALA A 26 -14.63 -12.27 -0.89
CA ALA A 26 -15.82 -12.85 -0.24
C ALA A 26 -15.52 -14.17 0.49
N LEU A 27 -14.58 -14.98 -0.02
CA LEU A 27 -14.18 -16.25 0.60
C LEU A 27 -13.13 -16.06 1.71
N ALA A 28 -12.26 -15.06 1.59
CA ALA A 28 -11.01 -14.96 2.34
C ALA A 28 -11.15 -15.10 3.86
N THR A 29 -12.24 -14.60 4.45
CA THR A 29 -12.44 -14.71 5.91
C THR A 29 -12.71 -16.15 6.35
N GLY A 30 -13.51 -16.90 5.59
CA GLY A 30 -13.90 -18.29 5.93
C GLY A 30 -12.95 -19.34 5.39
N ASP A 31 -12.41 -19.11 4.19
CA ASP A 31 -11.50 -20.02 3.50
C ASP A 31 -10.40 -19.23 2.75
N PRO A 32 -9.33 -18.82 3.47
CA PRO A 32 -8.19 -18.15 2.85
C PRO A 32 -7.50 -18.97 1.75
N ALA A 33 -7.52 -20.31 1.85
CA ALA A 33 -6.89 -21.18 0.85
C ALA A 33 -7.65 -21.11 -0.47
N ALA A 34 -8.97 -21.27 -0.44
CA ALA A 34 -9.81 -21.11 -1.63
C ALA A 34 -9.71 -19.69 -2.23
N ALA A 35 -9.61 -18.66 -1.39
CA ALA A 35 -9.39 -17.29 -1.86
C ALA A 35 -8.05 -17.13 -2.60
N PHE A 36 -6.98 -17.78 -2.13
CA PHE A 36 -5.67 -17.74 -2.79
C PHE A 36 -5.67 -18.54 -4.11
N ASP A 37 -6.39 -19.66 -4.17
CA ASP A 37 -6.53 -20.46 -5.39
C ASP A 37 -7.22 -19.70 -6.52
N LEU A 38 -8.16 -18.81 -6.19
CA LEU A 38 -8.80 -17.90 -7.16
C LEU A 38 -7.87 -16.82 -7.70
N LEU A 39 -6.74 -16.55 -7.02
CA LEU A 39 -5.78 -15.51 -7.35
C LEU A 39 -4.36 -16.10 -7.49
N PRO A 40 -4.05 -16.89 -8.54
CA PRO A 40 -2.73 -17.51 -8.69
C PRO A 40 -1.56 -16.52 -8.65
N TRP A 41 -1.79 -15.28 -9.12
CA TRP A 41 -0.80 -14.20 -9.08
C TRP A 41 -0.47 -13.74 -7.65
N LEU A 42 -1.42 -13.81 -6.71
CA LEU A 42 -1.22 -13.39 -5.32
C LEU A 42 -0.19 -14.28 -4.67
N GLY A 43 -0.43 -15.59 -4.82
CA GLY A 43 0.47 -16.59 -4.29
C GLY A 43 1.87 -16.51 -4.87
N THR A 44 1.95 -16.48 -6.20
CA THR A 44 3.23 -16.34 -6.93
C THR A 44 3.99 -15.09 -6.48
N SER A 45 3.29 -13.97 -6.23
CA SER A 45 3.92 -12.74 -5.78
C SER A 45 4.49 -12.86 -4.37
N ILE A 46 3.71 -13.39 -3.43
CA ILE A 46 4.15 -13.58 -2.04
C ILE A 46 5.39 -14.49 -2.00
N ASP A 47 5.38 -15.58 -2.75
CA ASP A 47 6.49 -16.54 -2.81
C ASP A 47 7.75 -15.88 -3.40
N ALA A 48 7.60 -15.11 -4.48
CA ALA A 48 8.70 -14.37 -5.10
C ALA A 48 9.27 -13.27 -4.18
N ASP A 49 8.43 -12.58 -3.42
CA ASP A 49 8.84 -11.54 -2.47
C ASP A 49 9.52 -12.10 -1.24
N ALA A 50 9.04 -13.25 -0.74
CA ALA A 50 9.68 -13.98 0.35
C ALA A 50 11.07 -14.49 -0.08
N ALA A 51 11.17 -15.12 -1.25
CA ALA A 51 12.44 -15.62 -1.79
C ALA A 51 13.47 -14.50 -2.01
N ALA A 52 13.02 -13.32 -2.44
CA ALA A 52 13.87 -12.14 -2.63
C ALA A 52 14.02 -11.28 -1.36
N ARG A 53 13.49 -11.72 -0.20
CA ARG A 53 13.51 -11.00 1.08
C ARG A 53 12.96 -9.56 1.02
N ARG A 54 12.03 -9.28 0.11
CA ARG A 54 11.52 -7.91 -0.09
C ARG A 54 10.71 -7.39 1.10
N PHE A 55 10.15 -8.29 1.92
CA PHE A 55 9.45 -7.93 3.14
C PHE A 55 10.37 -7.28 4.20
N ASP A 56 11.70 -7.48 4.15
CA ASP A 56 12.65 -6.84 5.07
C ASP A 56 12.69 -5.31 4.93
N ALA A 57 12.32 -4.80 3.76
CA ALA A 57 12.21 -3.37 3.49
C ALA A 57 10.98 -2.73 4.16
N TRP A 58 10.10 -3.54 4.78
CA TRP A 58 8.87 -3.10 5.41
C TRP A 58 8.90 -3.37 6.92
N GLY A 59 8.36 -2.42 7.69
CA GLY A 59 8.31 -2.47 9.14
C GLY A 59 7.10 -3.23 9.65
N LEU A 60 6.77 -3.01 10.92
CA LEU A 60 5.60 -3.60 11.54
C LEU A 60 4.40 -2.66 11.45
N SER A 61 3.23 -3.23 11.21
CA SER A 61 1.97 -2.51 11.20
C SER A 61 0.86 -3.33 11.84
N THR A 62 -0.09 -2.63 12.46
CA THR A 62 -1.33 -3.23 12.96
C THR A 62 -2.40 -3.26 11.88
N VAL A 63 -3.22 -4.31 11.86
CA VAL A 63 -4.43 -4.38 11.00
C VAL A 63 -5.62 -3.62 11.60
N ILE A 64 -5.49 -3.04 12.78
CA ILE A 64 -6.54 -2.20 13.39
C ILE A 64 -6.48 -0.82 12.74
N ASP A 65 -7.56 -0.39 12.07
CA ASP A 65 -7.62 0.93 11.46
C ASP A 65 -7.76 2.02 12.53
N GLU A 66 -6.90 3.03 12.45
CA GLU A 66 -6.87 4.17 13.38
C GLU A 66 -8.18 4.98 13.45
N ASN A 67 -9.02 4.95 12.40
CA ASN A 67 -10.25 5.75 12.36
C ASN A 67 -11.46 4.95 12.86
N THR A 68 -11.50 3.65 12.60
CA THR A 68 -12.65 2.80 12.97
C THR A 68 -12.41 2.00 14.24
N GLY A 69 -11.15 1.78 14.65
CA GLY A 69 -10.79 0.87 15.73
C GLY A 69 -11.07 -0.60 15.42
N THR A 70 -11.36 -0.94 14.16
CA THR A 70 -11.71 -2.30 13.74
C THR A 70 -10.61 -2.91 12.88
N SER A 71 -10.55 -4.25 12.86
CA SER A 71 -9.61 -4.98 12.02
C SER A 71 -10.01 -4.87 10.55
N VAL A 72 -9.13 -4.32 9.71
CA VAL A 72 -9.34 -4.26 8.26
C VAL A 72 -8.95 -5.56 7.55
N VAL A 73 -8.22 -6.45 8.22
CA VAL A 73 -7.90 -7.80 7.70
C VAL A 73 -8.36 -8.82 8.74
N ALA A 74 -9.10 -9.84 8.32
CA ALA A 74 -9.53 -10.91 9.22
C ALA A 74 -8.31 -11.69 9.75
N ALA A 75 -8.40 -12.20 10.99
CA ALA A 75 -7.31 -12.95 11.62
C ALA A 75 -6.91 -14.21 10.83
N SER A 76 -7.87 -14.88 10.17
CA SER A 76 -7.63 -16.02 9.28
C SER A 76 -6.79 -15.64 8.06
N VAL A 77 -7.12 -14.52 7.41
CA VAL A 77 -6.37 -13.96 6.27
C VAL A 77 -4.97 -13.52 6.71
N PHE A 78 -4.88 -12.79 7.84
CA PHE A 78 -3.60 -12.39 8.43
C PHE A 78 -2.67 -13.60 8.58
N ARG A 79 -3.17 -14.68 9.18
CA ARG A 79 -2.39 -15.89 9.44
C ARG A 79 -1.97 -16.55 8.12
N ALA A 80 -2.90 -16.76 7.19
CA ALA A 80 -2.62 -17.41 5.91
C ALA A 80 -1.57 -16.66 5.08
N LEU A 81 -1.61 -15.32 5.09
CA LEU A 81 -0.60 -14.50 4.41
C LEU A 81 0.79 -14.69 5.03
N HIS A 82 0.90 -14.61 6.37
CA HIS A 82 2.18 -14.70 7.07
C HIS A 82 2.77 -16.11 7.02
N GLU A 83 1.93 -17.14 7.14
CA GLU A 83 2.33 -18.55 6.96
C GLU A 83 2.91 -18.76 5.56
N ARG A 84 2.25 -18.26 4.51
CA ARG A 84 2.77 -18.36 3.14
C ARG A 84 4.08 -17.61 2.94
N ALA A 85 4.19 -16.40 3.50
CA ALA A 85 5.40 -15.59 3.41
C ALA A 85 6.57 -16.13 4.26
N GLY A 86 6.34 -17.12 5.13
CA GLY A 86 7.34 -17.62 6.07
C GLY A 86 7.75 -16.59 7.12
N ILE A 87 6.85 -15.67 7.49
CA ILE A 87 7.11 -14.60 8.44
C ILE A 87 6.41 -14.93 9.76
N ASP A 88 7.18 -15.02 10.84
CA ASP A 88 6.61 -15.13 12.19
C ASP A 88 6.00 -13.78 12.62
N ALA A 89 4.70 -13.78 12.89
CA ALA A 89 3.96 -12.59 13.28
C ALA A 89 2.76 -12.95 14.15
N ARG A 90 2.37 -12.03 15.04
CA ARG A 90 1.27 -12.23 15.99
C ARG A 90 0.18 -11.20 15.77
N PHE A 91 -1.01 -11.68 15.40
CA PHE A 91 -2.20 -10.83 15.25
C PHE A 91 -2.41 -9.93 16.50
N PRO A 92 -2.70 -8.63 16.33
CA PRO A 92 -3.03 -7.94 15.08
C PRO A 92 -1.82 -7.28 14.36
N VAL A 93 -0.58 -7.58 14.78
CA VAL A 93 0.62 -6.90 14.28
C VAL A 93 1.44 -7.83 13.39
N GLY A 94 1.79 -7.35 12.19
CA GLY A 94 2.58 -8.12 11.23
C GLY A 94 3.37 -7.24 10.25
N ASN A 95 3.91 -7.86 9.21
CA ASN A 95 4.71 -7.13 8.21
C ASN A 95 3.84 -6.14 7.43
N ALA A 96 4.23 -4.87 7.43
CA ALA A 96 3.45 -3.80 6.82
C ALA A 96 3.28 -3.98 5.30
N GLY A 97 4.30 -4.48 4.60
CA GLY A 97 4.21 -4.75 3.16
C GLY A 97 3.19 -5.84 2.87
N LEU A 98 3.25 -6.95 3.60
CA LEU A 98 2.29 -8.04 3.47
C LEU A 98 0.85 -7.59 3.77
N LEU A 99 0.65 -6.82 4.83
CA LEU A 99 -0.67 -6.35 5.25
C LEU A 99 -1.25 -5.29 4.32
N HIS A 100 -0.49 -4.24 4.00
CA HIS A 100 -1.00 -3.10 3.23
C HIS A 100 -1.07 -3.41 1.74
N VAL A 101 -0.14 -4.20 1.20
CA VAL A 101 -0.11 -4.53 -0.24
C VAL A 101 -1.01 -5.72 -0.54
N TYR A 102 -0.86 -6.84 0.17
CA TYR A 102 -1.60 -8.06 -0.13
C TYR A 102 -2.86 -8.22 0.72
N GLY A 103 -2.79 -7.94 2.02
CA GLY A 103 -3.93 -8.03 2.92
C GLY A 103 -5.09 -7.12 2.54
N TYR A 104 -4.80 -5.88 2.13
CA TYR A 104 -5.83 -4.93 1.73
C TYR A 104 -6.62 -5.40 0.51
N LEU A 105 -6.01 -6.12 -0.44
CA LEU A 105 -6.70 -6.62 -1.64
C LEU A 105 -7.88 -7.55 -1.29
N LEU A 106 -7.75 -8.31 -0.19
CA LEU A 106 -8.78 -9.23 0.31
C LEU A 106 -9.70 -8.59 1.36
N SER A 107 -9.50 -7.32 1.69
CA SER A 107 -10.34 -6.58 2.62
C SER A 107 -11.55 -5.96 1.91
N THR A 108 -12.74 -6.21 2.44
CA THR A 108 -14.00 -5.56 2.04
C THR A 108 -14.52 -4.58 3.09
N THR A 109 -13.75 -4.31 4.14
CA THR A 109 -14.14 -3.41 5.23
C THR A 109 -14.17 -1.96 4.72
N PRO A 110 -15.32 -1.27 4.77
CA PRO A 110 -15.39 0.13 4.41
C PRO A 110 -14.68 1.00 5.44
N THR A 111 -14.01 2.05 4.96
CA THR A 111 -13.45 3.13 5.78
C THR A 111 -14.05 4.46 5.35
N PRO A 112 -13.84 5.55 6.11
CA PRO A 112 -14.28 6.89 5.68
C PRO A 112 -13.76 7.33 4.31
N TYR A 113 -12.71 6.67 3.80
CA TYR A 113 -12.04 6.97 2.53
C TYR A 113 -12.33 5.93 1.43
N GLY A 114 -13.35 5.09 1.60
CA GLY A 114 -13.63 3.96 0.70
C GLY A 114 -12.98 2.66 1.15
N LEU A 115 -12.82 1.71 0.23
CA LEU A 115 -12.22 0.41 0.51
C LEU A 115 -10.69 0.50 0.45
N LYS A 116 -10.00 -0.09 1.42
CA LYS A 116 -8.52 -0.07 1.44
C LYS A 116 -7.88 -0.65 0.18
N ARG A 117 -8.52 -1.62 -0.48
CA ARG A 117 -8.05 -2.22 -1.75
C ARG A 117 -8.04 -1.25 -2.91
N GLU A 118 -8.88 -0.22 -2.92
CA GLU A 118 -9.02 0.73 -4.05
C GLU A 118 -7.70 1.45 -4.32
N ARG A 119 -6.88 1.64 -3.28
CA ARG A 119 -5.49 2.13 -3.34
C ARG A 119 -4.66 1.52 -4.46
N TRP A 120 -4.89 0.26 -4.80
CA TRP A 120 -4.14 -0.50 -5.80
C TRP A 120 -4.88 -0.61 -7.15
N LEU A 121 -6.17 -0.29 -7.21
CA LEU A 121 -7.06 -0.67 -8.31
C LEU A 121 -7.57 0.50 -9.15
N ASP A 122 -7.56 1.73 -8.63
CA ASP A 122 -8.07 2.93 -9.31
C ASP A 122 -6.98 3.77 -10.02
N GLY A 123 -5.72 3.39 -9.82
CA GLY A 123 -4.54 4.07 -10.36
C GLY A 123 -4.24 5.43 -9.74
N GLU A 124 -4.96 5.86 -8.70
CA GLU A 124 -4.74 7.16 -8.05
C GLU A 124 -3.35 7.22 -7.43
N LEU A 125 -2.95 6.18 -6.69
CA LEU A 125 -1.63 6.10 -6.10
C LEU A 125 -0.54 6.11 -7.18
N ALA A 126 -0.71 5.37 -8.27
CA ALA A 126 0.26 5.35 -9.36
C ALA A 126 0.44 6.75 -9.99
N ARG A 127 -0.66 7.46 -10.26
CA ARG A 127 -0.64 8.85 -10.74
C ARG A 127 -0.02 9.82 -9.72
N ALA A 128 -0.25 9.60 -8.43
CA ALA A 128 0.34 10.40 -7.35
C ALA A 128 1.87 10.25 -7.30
N TYR A 129 2.41 9.10 -7.72
CA TYR A 129 3.83 8.89 -7.98
C TYR A 129 4.31 9.39 -9.35
N GLY A 130 3.43 9.88 -10.22
CA GLY A 130 3.77 10.28 -11.59
C GLY A 130 3.95 9.11 -12.56
N LEU A 131 3.36 7.95 -12.26
CA LEU A 131 3.40 6.73 -13.07
C LEU A 131 2.09 6.53 -13.86
N ALA A 132 2.12 5.63 -14.83
CA ALA A 132 0.92 5.17 -15.52
C ALA A 132 -0.09 4.56 -14.53
N ALA A 133 -1.39 4.76 -14.77
CA ALA A 133 -2.46 4.38 -13.84
C ALA A 133 -2.48 2.88 -13.50
N ASP A 134 -1.95 2.03 -14.38
CA ASP A 134 -1.89 0.58 -14.24
C ASP A 134 -0.61 0.08 -13.56
N ALA A 135 0.36 0.96 -13.25
CA ALA A 135 1.67 0.57 -12.72
C ALA A 135 1.60 -0.23 -11.40
N PHE A 136 0.53 -0.05 -10.63
CA PHE A 136 0.29 -0.75 -9.36
C PHE A 136 -0.87 -1.73 -9.40
N LEU A 137 -1.38 -2.11 -10.58
CA LEU A 137 -2.32 -3.21 -10.66
C LEU A 137 -1.64 -4.52 -10.21
N PRO A 138 -2.27 -5.29 -9.30
CA PRO A 138 -1.60 -6.44 -8.69
C PRO A 138 -1.34 -7.59 -9.67
N TRP A 139 -2.21 -7.74 -10.67
CA TRP A 139 -2.09 -8.74 -11.74
C TRP A 139 -1.26 -8.25 -12.94
N ALA A 140 -0.88 -6.97 -12.98
CA ALA A 140 0.11 -6.52 -13.95
C ALA A 140 1.47 -7.04 -13.48
N LEU A 141 1.98 -8.09 -14.15
CA LEU A 141 3.31 -8.65 -13.94
C LEU A 141 4.22 -8.31 -15.13
N PRO A 142 4.46 -7.02 -15.45
CA PRO A 142 5.47 -6.69 -16.43
C PRO A 142 6.79 -7.27 -15.92
N THR A 143 7.40 -8.12 -16.74
CA THR A 143 8.71 -8.76 -16.46
C THR A 143 8.83 -9.50 -15.11
N GLY A 144 7.73 -10.06 -14.58
CA GLY A 144 7.77 -10.86 -13.35
C GLY A 144 8.02 -10.05 -12.07
N GLU A 145 7.97 -8.72 -12.12
CA GLU A 145 8.03 -7.89 -10.92
C GLU A 145 6.71 -7.92 -10.17
N THR A 146 6.76 -8.07 -8.85
CA THR A 146 5.58 -8.10 -7.98
C THR A 146 5.08 -6.69 -7.69
N LEU A 147 3.82 -6.57 -7.26
CA LEU A 147 3.28 -5.30 -6.78
C LEU A 147 4.13 -4.71 -5.65
N LEU A 148 4.53 -5.54 -4.66
CA LEU A 148 5.38 -5.12 -3.55
C LEU A 148 6.70 -4.52 -4.04
N ALA A 149 7.37 -5.18 -5.00
CA ALA A 149 8.63 -4.69 -5.56
C ALA A 149 8.47 -3.30 -6.19
N ARG A 150 7.44 -3.13 -7.04
CA ARG A 150 7.18 -1.86 -7.75
C ARG A 150 6.85 -0.73 -6.79
N VAL A 151 5.95 -0.96 -5.81
CA VAL A 151 5.60 0.08 -4.84
C VAL A 151 6.77 0.40 -3.90
N THR A 152 7.57 -0.59 -3.51
CA THR A 152 8.78 -0.38 -2.70
C THR A 152 9.79 0.49 -3.43
N ALA A 153 10.02 0.23 -4.73
CA ALA A 153 10.94 1.03 -5.55
C ALA A 153 10.46 2.49 -5.69
N ALA A 154 9.17 2.71 -5.96
CA ALA A 154 8.59 4.06 -6.04
C ALA A 154 8.69 4.82 -4.71
N ALA A 155 8.35 4.16 -3.60
CA ALA A 155 8.43 4.75 -2.26
C ALA A 155 9.88 5.09 -1.86
N ALA A 156 10.82 4.19 -2.17
CA ALA A 156 12.25 4.41 -1.91
C ALA A 156 12.79 5.60 -2.72
N ALA A 157 12.40 5.73 -3.99
CA ALA A 157 12.77 6.88 -4.82
C ALA A 157 12.22 8.19 -4.24
N LEU A 158 10.96 8.21 -3.79
CA LEU A 158 10.37 9.40 -3.18
C LEU A 158 11.13 9.82 -1.91
N LEU A 159 11.49 8.87 -1.05
CA LEU A 159 12.28 9.14 0.17
C LEU A 159 13.69 9.66 -0.12
N LEU A 160 14.23 9.42 -1.32
CA LEU A 160 15.55 9.93 -1.73
C LEU A 160 15.49 11.35 -2.29
N TYR A 161 14.43 11.69 -3.03
CA TYR A 161 14.36 12.93 -3.82
C TYR A 161 13.39 13.98 -3.29
N ALA A 162 12.38 13.60 -2.51
CA ALA A 162 11.43 14.55 -1.96
C ALA A 162 11.93 15.13 -0.62
N PRO A 163 11.49 16.34 -0.25
CA PRO A 163 11.66 16.83 1.11
C PRO A 163 11.05 15.85 2.12
N VAL A 164 11.80 15.57 3.19
CA VAL A 164 11.40 14.63 4.25
C VAL A 164 11.25 15.38 5.57
N ARG A 165 10.08 15.29 6.18
CA ARG A 165 9.90 15.63 7.60
C ARG A 165 10.40 14.48 8.45
N ARG A 166 11.10 14.82 9.53
CA ARG A 166 11.68 13.88 10.49
C ARG A 166 11.10 14.15 11.87
N GLN A 167 10.68 13.09 12.56
CA GLN A 167 10.22 13.16 13.94
C GLN A 167 10.93 12.09 14.77
N GLN A 168 11.59 12.48 15.87
CA GLN A 168 12.27 11.54 16.76
C GLN A 168 11.28 10.96 17.78
N LEU A 169 11.29 9.63 17.94
CA LEU A 169 10.46 8.87 18.88
C LEU A 169 11.33 7.87 19.65
N GLY A 170 11.97 8.32 20.73
CA GLY A 170 12.94 7.49 21.45
C GLY A 170 14.12 7.13 20.54
N ASP A 171 14.36 5.83 20.34
CA ASP A 171 15.43 5.31 19.45
C ASP A 171 15.00 5.16 17.98
N THR A 172 13.75 5.51 17.66
CA THR A 172 13.19 5.41 16.31
C THR A 172 12.96 6.79 15.72
N GLU A 173 13.41 7.01 14.49
CA GLU A 173 13.08 8.21 13.71
C GLU A 173 11.98 7.89 12.71
N ALA A 174 10.93 8.71 12.68
CA ALA A 174 9.89 8.64 11.67
C ALA A 174 10.19 9.60 10.51
N LEU A 175 10.05 9.10 9.28
CA LEU A 175 10.24 9.84 8.04
C LEU A 175 8.92 9.99 7.31
N ILE A 176 8.58 11.21 6.93
CA ILE A 176 7.39 11.53 6.12
C ILE A 176 7.86 12.26 4.87
N ALA A 177 7.76 11.59 3.72
CA ALA A 177 8.05 12.19 2.42
C ALA A 177 6.73 12.42 1.68
N ILE A 178 6.54 13.62 1.13
CA ILE A 178 5.38 13.92 0.27
C ILE A 178 5.88 14.59 -1.00
N GLY A 179 5.43 14.09 -2.13
CA GLY A 179 5.71 14.69 -3.42
C GLY A 179 5.28 13.81 -4.57
N ARG A 180 5.62 14.25 -5.77
CA ARG A 180 5.56 13.40 -6.96
C ARG A 180 6.97 13.02 -7.35
N ALA A 181 7.19 11.78 -7.77
CA ALA A 181 8.44 11.48 -8.43
C ALA A 181 8.52 12.35 -9.71
N ALA A 182 9.73 12.81 -10.04
CA ALA A 182 9.99 13.94 -10.96
C ALA A 182 9.57 13.73 -12.43
N ALA A 183 8.75 12.74 -12.75
CA ALA A 183 8.41 12.35 -14.12
C ALA A 183 7.18 13.06 -14.73
N SER A 184 6.33 13.75 -13.97
CA SER A 184 5.09 14.34 -14.51
C SER A 184 4.92 15.83 -14.17
N GLY A 185 4.98 16.69 -15.18
CA GLY A 185 4.89 18.15 -15.07
C GLY A 185 3.49 18.73 -14.85
N ASP A 186 2.48 17.91 -14.54
CA ASP A 186 1.10 18.39 -14.32
C ASP A 186 0.87 18.73 -12.84
N ARG A 187 0.66 19.99 -12.46
CA ARG A 187 0.58 20.40 -11.04
C ARG A 187 -0.77 20.10 -10.36
N ALA A 188 -1.78 19.58 -11.06
CA ALA A 188 -3.16 19.47 -10.56
C ALA A 188 -3.56 18.15 -9.88
N LEU A 189 -2.77 17.09 -9.98
CA LEU A 189 -3.04 15.76 -9.39
C LEU A 189 -2.55 15.63 -7.92
N ALA A 190 -3.07 14.64 -7.19
CA ALA A 190 -2.62 14.26 -5.85
C ALA A 190 -1.09 14.02 -5.78
N SER A 191 -0.49 14.13 -4.59
CA SER A 191 0.90 13.73 -4.33
C SER A 191 0.95 12.38 -3.62
N ALA A 192 2.03 11.63 -3.79
CA ALA A 192 2.24 10.43 -2.99
C ALA A 192 2.81 10.82 -1.62
N LEU A 193 2.32 10.17 -0.55
CA LEU A 193 2.93 10.18 0.76
C LEU A 193 3.63 8.85 1.01
N VAL A 194 4.83 8.89 1.59
CA VAL A 194 5.53 7.72 2.14
C VAL A 194 5.81 7.95 3.61
N TYR A 195 5.48 6.94 4.41
CA TYR A 195 5.87 6.86 5.82
C TYR A 195 6.82 5.70 6.05
N ALA A 196 7.94 5.99 6.71
CA ALA A 196 8.96 5.00 7.04
C ALA A 196 9.51 5.24 8.45
N LEU A 197 10.01 4.19 9.08
CA LEU A 197 10.71 4.25 10.35
C LEU A 197 12.19 3.92 10.15
N VAL A 198 13.07 4.61 10.85
CA VAL A 198 14.50 4.31 10.95
C VAL A 198 14.79 3.91 12.38
N SER A 199 15.25 2.68 12.59
CA SER A 199 15.68 2.18 13.90
C SER A 199 16.93 1.32 13.72
N GLY A 200 17.92 1.50 14.58
CA GLY A 200 19.22 0.82 14.45
C GLY A 200 19.91 1.06 13.10
N GLY A 201 19.74 2.26 12.53
CA GLY A 201 20.26 2.63 11.20
C GLY A 201 19.54 1.98 10.01
N THR A 202 18.52 1.15 10.25
CA THR A 202 17.75 0.47 9.19
C THR A 202 16.44 1.22 8.94
N ARG A 203 16.25 1.67 7.70
CA ARG A 203 14.99 2.27 7.24
C ARG A 203 14.02 1.20 6.75
N ARG A 204 12.80 1.21 7.26
CA ARG A 204 11.71 0.32 6.84
C ARG A 204 10.45 1.10 6.51
N LEU A 205 9.84 0.80 5.36
CA LEU A 205 8.58 1.36 4.91
C LEU A 205 7.44 0.86 5.79
N ILE A 206 6.49 1.73 6.10
CA ILE A 206 5.24 1.34 6.77
C ILE A 206 4.09 1.41 5.79
N THR A 207 3.91 2.55 5.13
CA THR A 207 2.78 2.74 4.24
C THR A 207 3.03 3.82 3.19
N THR A 208 2.19 3.80 2.16
CA THR A 208 2.08 4.85 1.16
C THR A 208 0.66 4.97 0.64
N PHE A 209 0.23 6.19 0.34
CA PHE A 209 -1.10 6.52 -0.15
C PHE A 209 -1.12 7.90 -0.84
N PRO A 210 -2.11 8.19 -1.71
CA PRO A 210 -2.24 9.50 -2.33
C PRO A 210 -2.75 10.53 -1.30
N VAL A 211 -2.29 11.77 -1.43
CA VAL A 211 -2.73 12.92 -0.63
C VAL A 211 -3.12 14.08 -1.54
N SER A 212 -4.32 14.62 -1.34
CA SER A 212 -4.85 15.75 -2.10
C SER A 212 -4.30 17.10 -1.61
N SER A 213 -3.97 17.20 -0.32
CA SER A 213 -3.40 18.42 0.28
C SER A 213 -2.14 18.08 1.09
N PRO A 214 -0.95 18.08 0.46
CA PRO A 214 0.33 17.91 1.16
C PRO A 214 0.50 18.87 2.34
N THR A 215 0.17 20.16 2.15
CA THR A 215 0.32 21.18 3.18
C THR A 215 -0.52 20.88 4.41
N ALA A 216 -1.80 20.49 4.24
CA ALA A 216 -2.66 20.18 5.39
C ALA A 216 -2.14 19.00 6.22
N ILE A 217 -1.59 17.97 5.56
CA ILE A 217 -0.98 16.83 6.25
C ILE A 217 0.27 17.28 7.03
N LEU A 218 1.13 18.08 6.41
CA LEU A 218 2.35 18.57 7.07
C LEU A 218 2.05 19.52 8.24
N ASP A 219 1.06 20.40 8.09
CA ASP A 219 0.63 21.29 9.16
C ASP A 219 0.07 20.50 10.36
N GLU A 220 -0.72 19.43 10.13
CA GLU A 220 -1.19 18.54 11.20
C GLU A 220 -0.02 17.82 11.89
N VAL A 221 0.95 17.36 11.11
CA VAL A 221 2.16 16.70 11.62
C VAL A 221 3.00 17.65 12.47
N ASP A 222 3.18 18.89 12.02
CA ASP A 222 3.99 19.91 12.66
C ASP A 222 3.29 20.49 13.92
N ALA A 223 1.96 20.51 13.95
CA ALA A 223 1.18 20.98 15.11
C ALA A 223 1.06 19.94 16.25
N ALA A 224 1.23 18.65 15.95
CA ALA A 224 1.08 17.57 16.92
C ALA A 224 2.42 17.09 17.48
N ALA A 225 2.41 16.59 18.71
CA ALA A 225 3.58 15.93 19.29
C ALA A 225 4.01 14.71 18.43
N PRO A 226 5.33 14.42 18.32
CA PRO A 226 5.82 13.23 17.64
C PRO A 226 5.13 11.96 18.13
N ARG A 227 4.54 11.20 17.20
CA ARG A 227 3.89 9.91 17.47
C ARG A 227 3.98 9.00 16.26
N LEU A 228 3.84 7.70 16.49
CA LEU A 228 3.62 6.75 15.40
C LEU A 228 2.27 7.05 14.73
N ARG A 229 2.22 6.87 13.41
CA ARG A 229 1.08 7.20 12.55
C ARG A 229 0.80 6.09 11.56
N TRP A 230 -0.42 6.09 11.03
CA TRP A 230 -0.84 5.27 9.89
C TRP A 230 -0.56 3.78 10.11
N ASN A 231 -0.97 3.31 11.29
CA ASN A 231 -0.92 1.95 11.77
C ASN A 231 0.50 1.41 12.04
N ALA A 232 1.51 2.27 12.17
CA ALA A 232 2.87 1.86 12.48
C ALA A 232 3.02 1.30 13.90
N VAL A 233 3.87 0.29 14.05
CA VAL A 233 4.29 -0.28 15.34
C VAL A 233 5.81 -0.25 15.41
N ALA A 234 6.36 0.17 16.56
CA ALA A 234 7.79 0.20 16.83
C ALA A 234 8.33 -1.17 17.26
#